data_AF-A0A4Q2DXP6-F1
#
_entry.id   AF-A0A4Q2DXP6-F1
#
_cell.length_a   1.000
_cell.length_b   1.000
_cell.length_c   1.000
_cell.angle_alpha   90.00
_cell.angle_beta   90.00
_cell.angle_gamma   90.00
#
_symmetry.space_group_name_H-M   'P 1'
#
loop_
_entity.id
_entity.type
_entity.pdbx_description
1 polymer ?
#
loop_
_entity_poly.entity_id
_entity_poly.type
_entity_poly.pdbx_seq_one_letter_code
_entity_poly.pdbx_strand_id
1 'polypeptide(L)'
;MKAVEDSNIMFLMEVRDRAFPLLLRPSGGQTPLVHAIRIGNKEVAIVLLGAFSRYINHLDDADVLKPQTQSHLKALRTGLKLAINQGLANSQNDLIASFMQTLIMSEGDKWVWAQVSMVSRELNAGPEGQPVTMAGAAVRRFTTKELGKADMIASLEDYIANATADLLVMGAWASVLQSISADHIPSYYFARDDRVYKAFTTQLQQHQNEIDNKCPRQLRYQLAILKLGFEGRKITFRKKIELITAQLENGTT
;
A
#
# COMPACT_ATOMS: atom_id res chain seq x y z
N MET A 1 12.17 16.57 -23.40
CA MET A 1 12.60 15.40 -24.19
C MET A 1 14.08 15.40 -24.47
N LYS A 2 14.66 16.51 -24.94
CA LYS A 2 16.12 16.64 -25.11
C LYS A 2 16.96 16.17 -23.92
N ALA A 3 16.59 16.54 -22.68
CA ALA A 3 17.31 16.05 -21.49
C ALA A 3 17.29 14.52 -21.30
N VAL A 4 16.29 13.82 -21.83
CA VAL A 4 16.22 12.34 -21.84
C VAL A 4 17.11 11.76 -22.93
N GLU A 5 17.16 12.41 -24.09
CA GLU A 5 18.00 12.00 -25.23
C GLU A 5 19.49 12.20 -24.93
N ASP A 6 19.82 13.34 -24.33
CA ASP A 6 21.19 13.73 -23.96
C ASP A 6 21.65 13.08 -22.63
N SER A 7 20.81 12.24 -22.00
CA SER A 7 21.07 11.67 -20.66
C SER A 7 21.48 12.72 -19.62
N ASN A 8 20.87 13.90 -19.64
CA ASN A 8 21.19 14.97 -18.70
C ASN A 8 20.55 14.69 -17.32
N ILE A 9 21.15 13.76 -16.58
CA ILE A 9 20.67 13.28 -15.29
C ILE A 9 20.55 14.43 -14.27
N MET A 10 21.52 15.34 -14.24
CA MET A 10 21.52 16.48 -13.32
C MET A 10 20.29 17.37 -13.53
N PHE A 11 19.96 17.67 -14.78
CA PHE A 11 18.75 18.44 -15.09
C PHE A 11 17.48 17.69 -14.70
N LEU A 12 17.41 16.38 -14.95
CA LEU A 12 16.26 15.57 -14.55
C LEU A 12 16.09 15.50 -13.03
N MET A 13 17.19 15.47 -12.27
CA MET A 13 17.17 15.56 -10.81
C MET A 13 16.69 16.93 -10.33
N GLU A 14 17.10 18.02 -10.98
CA GLU A 14 16.60 19.37 -10.66
C GLU A 14 15.10 19.48 -10.93
N VAL A 15 14.62 18.96 -12.06
CA VAL A 15 13.18 18.94 -12.38
C VAL A 15 12.42 18.08 -11.38
N ARG A 16 12.95 16.92 -10.96
CA ARG A 16 12.36 16.10 -9.89
C ARG A 16 12.14 16.94 -8.62
N ASP A 17 13.14 17.70 -8.21
CA ASP A 17 13.10 18.41 -6.92
C ASP A 17 12.27 19.70 -6.95
N ARG A 18 12.24 20.39 -8.09
CA ARG A 18 11.60 21.72 -8.21
C ARG A 18 10.29 21.72 -8.96
N ALA A 19 10.07 20.74 -9.85
CA ALA A 19 8.97 20.76 -10.80
C ALA A 19 8.53 19.35 -11.22
N PHE A 20 8.38 18.44 -10.26
CA PHE A 20 8.02 17.03 -10.50
C PHE A 20 6.89 16.80 -11.52
N PRO A 21 5.79 17.60 -11.53
CA PRO A 21 4.72 17.39 -12.51
C PRO A 21 5.17 17.44 -13.98
N LEU A 22 6.29 18.12 -14.29
CA LEU A 22 6.86 18.14 -15.65
C LEU A 22 7.35 16.76 -16.10
N LEU A 23 7.71 15.87 -15.17
CA LEU A 23 8.11 14.49 -15.47
C LEU A 23 6.93 13.60 -15.86
N LEU A 24 5.70 14.02 -15.54
CA LEU A 24 4.46 13.30 -15.86
C LEU A 24 3.77 13.87 -17.11
N ARG A 25 4.10 15.09 -17.51
CA ARG A 25 3.45 15.75 -18.64
C ARG A 25 3.93 15.15 -19.96
N PRO A 26 3.01 14.80 -20.87
CA PRO A 26 3.38 14.35 -22.19
C PRO A 26 3.93 15.51 -23.02
N SER A 27 4.95 15.24 -23.82
CA SER A 27 5.47 16.12 -24.88
C SER A 27 5.56 15.29 -26.15
N GLY A 28 4.89 15.73 -27.23
CA GLY A 28 4.82 14.93 -28.46
C GLY A 28 4.08 13.59 -28.27
N GLY A 29 3.06 13.55 -27.40
CA GLY A 29 2.23 12.38 -27.14
C GLY A 29 2.84 11.31 -26.22
N GLN A 30 4.02 11.56 -25.63
CA GLN A 30 4.68 10.63 -24.72
C GLN A 30 5.19 11.34 -23.47
N THR A 31 5.19 10.66 -22.33
CA THR A 31 5.86 11.16 -21.12
C THR A 31 7.37 10.93 -21.20
N PRO A 32 8.20 11.67 -20.43
CA PRO A 32 9.63 11.43 -20.35
C PRO A 32 10.03 9.98 -20.10
N LEU A 33 9.30 9.25 -19.23
CA LEU A 33 9.56 7.83 -18.97
C LEU A 33 9.29 6.96 -20.19
N VAL A 34 8.15 7.17 -20.86
CA VAL A 34 7.79 6.42 -22.08
C VAL A 34 8.84 6.64 -23.17
N HIS A 35 9.29 7.88 -23.34
CA HIS A 35 10.33 8.23 -24.30
C HIS A 35 11.65 7.54 -23.98
N ALA A 36 12.10 7.62 -22.72
CA ALA A 36 13.35 6.98 -22.26
C ALA A 36 13.34 5.46 -22.52
N ILE A 37 12.24 4.79 -22.20
CA ILE A 37 12.05 3.36 -22.46
C ILE A 37 12.12 3.07 -23.97
N ARG A 38 11.43 3.88 -24.79
CA ARG A 38 11.37 3.67 -26.25
C ARG A 38 12.73 3.76 -26.93
N ILE A 39 13.56 4.72 -26.52
CA ILE A 39 14.91 4.91 -27.08
C ILE A 39 15.95 3.97 -26.44
N GLY A 40 15.53 3.09 -25.53
CA GLY A 40 16.43 2.14 -24.86
C GLY A 40 17.32 2.77 -23.77
N ASN A 41 17.04 3.99 -23.33
CA ASN A 41 17.81 4.69 -22.30
C ASN A 41 17.40 4.22 -20.89
N LYS A 42 17.92 3.05 -20.51
CA LYS A 42 17.60 2.41 -19.22
C LYS A 42 18.05 3.23 -18.01
N GLU A 43 19.18 3.93 -18.10
CA GLU A 43 19.69 4.75 -17.00
C GLU A 43 18.74 5.91 -16.68
N VAL A 44 18.32 6.66 -17.70
CA VAL A 44 17.31 7.72 -17.51
C VAL A 44 15.99 7.14 -17.02
N ALA A 45 15.55 6.00 -17.54
CA ALA A 45 14.34 5.34 -17.06
C ALA A 45 14.43 5.01 -15.56
N ILE A 46 15.55 4.48 -15.09
CA ILE A 46 15.79 4.20 -13.66
C ILE A 46 15.73 5.49 -12.83
N VAL A 47 16.37 6.57 -13.28
CA VAL A 47 16.33 7.87 -12.59
C VAL A 47 14.89 8.40 -12.45
N LEU A 48 14.10 8.31 -13.53
CA LEU A 48 12.69 8.72 -13.53
C LEU A 48 11.84 7.84 -12.61
N LEU A 49 12.06 6.53 -12.60
CA LEU A 49 11.37 5.62 -11.68
C LEU A 49 11.72 5.90 -10.21
N GLY A 50 12.98 6.21 -9.92
CA GLY A 50 13.41 6.65 -8.59
C GLY A 50 12.74 7.96 -8.16
N ALA A 51 12.62 8.92 -9.09
CA ALA A 51 11.86 10.15 -8.87
C ALA A 51 10.38 9.87 -8.54
N PHE A 52 9.77 8.92 -9.25
CA PHE A 52 8.37 8.54 -9.06
C PHE A 52 8.16 7.89 -7.69
N SER A 53 9.00 6.92 -7.33
CA SER A 53 8.95 6.27 -6.01
C SER A 53 9.11 7.28 -4.88
N ARG A 54 10.08 8.22 -5.00
CA ARG A 54 10.26 9.30 -4.03
C ARG A 54 9.00 10.15 -3.87
N TYR A 55 8.38 10.57 -4.97
CA TYR A 55 7.15 11.37 -4.92
C TYR A 55 6.01 10.64 -4.20
N ILE A 56 5.80 9.35 -4.50
CA ILE A 56 4.73 8.53 -3.89
C ILE A 56 4.94 8.39 -2.38
N ASN A 57 6.18 8.12 -1.96
CA ASN A 57 6.53 7.92 -0.55
C ASN A 57 6.43 9.21 0.27
N HIS A 58 6.69 10.37 -0.34
CA HIS A 58 6.65 11.69 0.32
C HIS A 58 5.34 12.44 0.05
N LEU A 59 4.33 11.81 -0.55
CA LEU A 59 3.05 12.46 -0.77
C LEU A 59 2.31 12.64 0.57
N ASP A 60 2.04 13.90 0.89
CA ASP A 60 1.32 14.33 2.09
C ASP A 60 -0.14 13.88 2.07
N ASP A 61 -0.65 13.49 3.23
CA ASP A 61 -1.99 12.91 3.38
C ASP A 61 -3.10 13.90 2.99
N ALA A 62 -2.93 15.18 3.34
CA ALA A 62 -3.85 16.26 2.96
C ALA A 62 -3.92 16.49 1.44
N ASP A 63 -2.91 16.04 0.71
CA ASP A 63 -2.78 16.28 -0.72
C ASP A 63 -3.27 15.12 -1.58
N VAL A 64 -3.36 13.91 -1.02
CA VAL A 64 -3.75 12.70 -1.75
C VAL A 64 -5.10 12.86 -2.43
N LEU A 65 -6.08 13.46 -1.74
CA LEU A 65 -7.45 13.61 -2.25
C LEU A 65 -7.62 14.79 -3.22
N LYS A 66 -6.60 15.65 -3.38
CA LYS A 66 -6.69 16.79 -4.31
C LYS A 66 -6.85 16.27 -5.75
N PRO A 67 -7.76 16.85 -6.56
CA PRO A 67 -8.00 16.39 -7.94
C PRO A 67 -6.74 16.35 -8.81
N GLN A 68 -5.85 17.34 -8.62
CA GLN A 68 -4.58 17.40 -9.35
C GLN A 68 -3.64 16.25 -8.95
N THR A 69 -3.52 15.96 -7.66
CA THR A 69 -2.74 14.82 -7.16
C THR A 69 -3.28 13.49 -7.68
N GLN A 70 -4.60 13.34 -7.71
CA GLN A 70 -5.25 12.16 -8.30
C GLN A 70 -4.94 12.01 -9.79
N SER A 71 -4.88 13.11 -10.54
CA SER A 71 -4.41 13.10 -11.94
C SER A 71 -2.95 12.64 -12.05
N HIS A 72 -2.07 13.15 -11.18
CA HIS A 72 -0.67 12.71 -11.13
C HIS A 72 -0.52 11.23 -10.79
N LEU A 73 -1.27 10.72 -9.80
CA LEU A 73 -1.25 9.31 -9.41
C LEU A 73 -1.71 8.41 -10.57
N LYS A 74 -2.71 8.81 -11.34
CA LYS A 74 -3.13 8.07 -12.53
C LYS A 74 -2.03 8.03 -13.61
N ALA A 75 -1.38 9.17 -13.88
CA ALA A 75 -0.27 9.22 -14.83
C ALA A 75 0.92 8.36 -14.38
N LEU A 76 1.25 8.41 -13.07
CA LEU A 76 2.26 7.56 -12.45
C LEU A 76 1.93 6.09 -12.61
N ARG A 77 0.70 5.67 -12.29
CA ARG A 77 0.23 4.29 -12.42
C ARG A 77 0.47 3.74 -13.83
N THR A 78 0.08 4.49 -14.86
CA THR A 78 0.31 4.09 -16.26
C THR A 78 1.80 3.96 -16.58
N GLY A 79 2.62 4.92 -16.15
CA GLY A 79 4.07 4.90 -16.38
C GLY A 79 4.76 3.72 -15.69
N LEU A 80 4.45 3.49 -14.42
CA LEU A 80 5.00 2.39 -13.62
C LEU A 80 4.58 1.03 -14.20
N LYS A 81 3.30 0.87 -14.58
CA LYS A 81 2.81 -0.36 -15.22
C LYS A 81 3.54 -0.65 -16.54
N LEU A 82 3.78 0.37 -17.35
CA LEU A 82 4.55 0.22 -18.59
C LEU A 82 5.98 -0.24 -18.29
N ALA A 83 6.66 0.40 -17.33
CA ALA A 83 8.02 0.03 -16.94
C ALA A 83 8.11 -1.44 -16.46
N ILE A 84 7.13 -1.88 -15.67
CA ILE A 84 6.99 -3.29 -15.24
C ILE A 84 6.84 -4.21 -16.44
N ASN A 85 5.94 -3.87 -17.38
CA ASN A 85 5.70 -4.69 -18.57
C ASN A 85 6.95 -4.83 -19.47
N GLN A 86 7.82 -3.82 -19.45
CA GLN A 86 9.10 -3.77 -20.17
C GLN A 86 10.27 -4.43 -19.40
N GLY A 87 9.99 -5.07 -18.26
CA GLY A 87 10.98 -5.85 -17.51
C GLY A 87 11.92 -5.03 -16.62
N LEU A 88 11.65 -3.74 -16.42
CA LEU A 88 12.46 -2.90 -15.51
C LEU A 88 12.31 -3.28 -14.03
N ALA A 89 11.29 -4.08 -13.69
CA ALA A 89 11.08 -4.60 -12.34
C ALA A 89 12.26 -5.46 -11.84
N ASN A 90 12.98 -6.13 -12.74
CA ASN A 90 14.14 -6.94 -12.38
C ASN A 90 15.34 -6.10 -11.93
N SER A 91 15.34 -4.80 -12.23
CA SER A 91 16.43 -3.88 -11.90
C SER A 91 16.04 -2.85 -10.84
N GLN A 92 14.78 -2.85 -10.38
CA GLN A 92 14.21 -1.88 -9.44
C GLN A 92 13.26 -2.59 -8.47
N ASN A 93 13.77 -2.94 -7.29
CA ASN A 93 13.04 -3.72 -6.28
C ASN A 93 11.74 -3.02 -5.82
N ASP A 94 11.76 -1.69 -5.70
CA ASP A 94 10.62 -0.92 -5.19
C ASP A 94 9.59 -0.56 -6.27
N LEU A 95 9.84 -0.91 -7.54
CA LEU A 95 8.98 -0.52 -8.66
C LEU A 95 7.57 -1.10 -8.51
N ILE A 96 7.48 -2.38 -8.14
CA ILE A 96 6.21 -3.06 -7.99
C ILE A 96 5.46 -2.50 -6.78
N ALA A 97 6.12 -2.32 -5.65
CA ALA A 97 5.52 -1.72 -4.46
C ALA A 97 4.98 -0.30 -4.77
N SER A 98 5.79 0.53 -5.44
CA SER A 98 5.39 1.88 -5.87
C SER A 98 4.17 1.84 -6.81
N PHE A 99 4.12 0.89 -7.75
CA PHE A 99 2.95 0.68 -8.61
C PHE A 99 1.71 0.30 -7.81
N MET A 100 1.82 -0.67 -6.89
CA MET A 100 0.70 -1.14 -6.08
C MET A 100 0.16 -0.04 -5.16
N GLN A 101 1.03 0.72 -4.49
CA GLN A 101 0.64 1.87 -3.67
C GLN A 101 -0.08 2.93 -4.52
N THR A 102 0.46 3.26 -5.69
CA THR A 102 -0.16 4.23 -6.61
C THR A 102 -1.52 3.76 -7.08
N LEU A 103 -1.67 2.48 -7.39
CA LEU A 103 -2.95 1.88 -7.78
C LEU A 103 -3.99 2.01 -6.65
N ILE A 104 -3.61 1.68 -5.42
CA ILE A 104 -4.49 1.80 -4.26
C ILE A 104 -4.92 3.25 -4.05
N MET A 105 -3.97 4.19 -4.05
CA MET A 105 -4.24 5.61 -3.80
C MET A 105 -5.06 6.30 -4.90
N SER A 106 -5.04 5.77 -6.12
CA SER A 106 -5.77 6.37 -7.26
C SER A 106 -7.13 5.71 -7.52
N GLU A 107 -7.25 4.40 -7.34
CA GLU A 107 -8.41 3.63 -7.80
C GLU A 107 -8.80 2.46 -6.86
N GLY A 108 -8.03 2.19 -5.80
CA GLY A 108 -8.22 0.99 -4.96
C GLY A 108 -9.18 1.12 -3.79
N ASP A 109 -9.70 2.32 -3.49
CA ASP A 109 -10.53 2.60 -2.31
C ASP A 109 -11.70 1.60 -2.14
N LYS A 110 -12.49 1.41 -3.20
CA LYS A 110 -13.62 0.46 -3.19
C LYS A 110 -13.19 -0.97 -2.88
N TRP A 111 -12.04 -1.40 -3.41
CA TRP A 111 -11.52 -2.74 -3.18
C TRP A 111 -11.08 -2.91 -1.72
N VAL A 112 -10.36 -1.93 -1.17
CA VAL A 112 -9.91 -1.94 0.23
C VAL A 112 -11.11 -2.07 1.16
N TRP A 113 -12.13 -1.22 1.01
CA TRP A 113 -13.31 -1.26 1.89
C TRP A 113 -14.13 -2.55 1.77
N ALA A 114 -14.21 -3.13 0.57
CA ALA A 114 -14.83 -4.44 0.38
C ALA A 114 -14.07 -5.52 1.17
N GLN A 115 -12.74 -5.53 1.11
CA GLN A 115 -11.93 -6.50 1.85
C GLN A 115 -11.98 -6.25 3.36
N VAL A 116 -11.92 -4.99 3.81
CA VAL A 116 -12.10 -4.63 5.23
C VAL A 116 -13.42 -5.16 5.78
N SER A 117 -14.51 -5.00 5.02
CA SER A 117 -15.83 -5.50 5.42
C SER A 117 -15.87 -7.02 5.53
N MET A 118 -15.18 -7.74 4.62
CA MET A 118 -15.12 -9.19 4.69
C MET A 118 -14.20 -9.69 5.82
N VAL A 119 -13.05 -9.04 6.05
CA VAL A 119 -12.13 -9.39 7.15
C VAL A 119 -12.77 -9.14 8.51
N SER A 120 -13.52 -8.04 8.66
CA SER A 120 -14.32 -7.77 9.86
C SER A 120 -15.31 -8.91 10.15
N ARG A 121 -15.96 -9.48 9.12
CA ARG A 121 -16.86 -10.63 9.30
C ARG A 121 -16.11 -11.87 9.77
N GLU A 122 -14.97 -12.18 9.16
CA GLU A 122 -14.12 -13.32 9.57
C GLU A 122 -13.62 -13.15 11.01
N LEU A 123 -13.21 -11.95 11.41
CA LEU A 123 -12.83 -11.66 12.80
C LEU A 123 -14.01 -11.91 13.76
N ASN A 124 -15.23 -11.56 13.35
CA ASN A 124 -16.43 -11.74 14.17
C ASN A 124 -16.92 -13.20 14.21
N ALA A 125 -16.51 -14.05 13.26
CA ALA A 125 -16.84 -15.48 13.26
C ALA A 125 -16.16 -16.26 14.40
N GLY A 126 -15.19 -15.65 15.09
CA GLY A 126 -14.52 -16.28 16.23
C GLY A 126 -13.60 -17.42 15.83
N PRO A 127 -13.55 -18.53 16.58
CA PRO A 127 -12.60 -19.62 16.34
C PRO A 127 -12.70 -20.30 14.97
N GLU A 128 -13.85 -20.18 14.30
CA GLU A 128 -14.06 -20.74 12.95
C GLU A 128 -13.60 -19.78 11.85
N GLY A 129 -13.40 -18.50 12.18
CA GLY A 129 -12.99 -17.47 11.24
C GLY A 129 -11.54 -17.63 10.81
N GLN A 130 -11.26 -17.30 9.55
CA GLN A 130 -9.90 -17.32 8.99
C GLN A 130 -9.49 -15.94 8.43
N PRO A 131 -9.49 -14.88 9.26
CA PRO A 131 -9.28 -13.51 8.80
C PRO A 131 -7.90 -13.25 8.17
N VAL A 132 -6.84 -13.90 8.68
CA VAL A 132 -5.47 -13.73 8.18
C VAL A 132 -5.29 -14.44 6.84
N THR A 133 -5.74 -15.69 6.77
CA THR A 133 -5.71 -16.50 5.55
C THR A 133 -6.53 -15.84 4.45
N MET A 134 -7.73 -15.36 4.79
CA MET A 134 -8.59 -14.63 3.87
C MET A 134 -7.91 -13.34 3.37
N ALA A 135 -7.39 -12.51 4.28
CA ALA A 135 -6.76 -11.23 3.93
C ALA A 135 -5.56 -11.45 2.99
N GLY A 136 -4.69 -12.41 3.32
CA GLY A 136 -3.53 -12.75 2.51
C GLY A 136 -3.91 -13.26 1.12
N ALA A 137 -4.95 -14.11 1.03
CA ALA A 137 -5.47 -14.59 -0.25
C ALA A 137 -6.09 -13.46 -1.08
N ALA A 138 -6.81 -12.52 -0.46
CA ALA A 138 -7.39 -11.37 -1.13
C ALA A 138 -6.32 -10.47 -1.75
N VAL A 139 -5.29 -10.10 -0.98
CA VAL A 139 -4.17 -9.29 -1.46
C VAL A 139 -3.43 -10.02 -2.59
N ARG A 140 -3.11 -11.30 -2.43
CA ARG A 140 -2.40 -12.09 -3.45
C ARG A 140 -3.20 -12.16 -4.76
N ARG A 141 -4.52 -12.37 -4.69
CA ARG A 141 -5.39 -12.33 -5.88
C ARG A 141 -5.39 -10.97 -6.55
N PHE A 142 -5.48 -9.89 -5.77
CA PHE A 142 -5.42 -8.53 -6.28
C PHE A 142 -4.09 -8.25 -6.99
N THR A 143 -2.96 -8.56 -6.35
CA THR A 143 -1.63 -8.35 -6.95
C THR A 143 -1.44 -9.18 -8.22
N THR A 144 -1.87 -10.44 -8.22
CA THR A 144 -1.76 -11.31 -9.40
C THR A 144 -2.57 -10.78 -10.57
N LYS A 145 -3.80 -10.34 -10.31
CA LYS A 145 -4.68 -9.74 -11.33
C LYS A 145 -4.05 -8.49 -11.94
N GLU A 146 -3.51 -7.61 -11.11
CA GLU A 146 -3.00 -6.31 -11.55
C GLU A 146 -1.62 -6.41 -12.21
N LEU A 147 -0.81 -7.41 -11.87
CA LEU A 147 0.51 -7.61 -12.46
C LEU A 147 0.50 -8.52 -13.69
N GLY A 148 -0.37 -9.54 -13.73
CA GLY A 148 -0.52 -10.44 -14.88
C GLY A 148 0.64 -11.42 -15.09
N LYS A 149 1.69 -11.41 -14.25
CA LYS A 149 2.81 -12.37 -14.30
C LYS A 149 3.10 -12.91 -12.90
N ALA A 150 3.11 -14.23 -12.76
CA ALA A 150 3.28 -14.92 -11.47
C ALA A 150 4.71 -14.80 -10.90
N ASP A 151 5.73 -14.73 -11.76
CA ASP A 151 7.14 -14.75 -11.34
C ASP A 151 7.55 -13.51 -10.54
N MET A 152 6.84 -12.39 -10.72
CA MET A 152 7.09 -11.14 -9.98
C MET A 152 6.57 -11.18 -8.53
N ILE A 153 5.76 -12.19 -8.17
CA ILE A 153 5.11 -12.30 -6.85
C ILE A 153 6.13 -12.63 -5.75
N ALA A 154 7.21 -13.36 -6.06
CA ALA A 154 8.24 -13.70 -5.09
C ALA A 154 8.93 -12.45 -4.51
N SER A 155 9.05 -11.39 -5.32
CA SER A 155 9.56 -10.07 -4.87
C SER A 155 8.53 -9.24 -4.10
N LEU A 156 7.29 -9.73 -3.98
CA LEU A 156 6.16 -9.01 -3.39
C LEU A 156 5.74 -9.56 -2.03
N GLU A 157 6.38 -10.61 -1.50
CA GLU A 157 5.95 -11.22 -0.23
C GLU A 157 5.95 -10.22 0.93
N ASP A 158 6.90 -9.27 0.98
CA ASP A 158 6.91 -8.23 2.01
C ASP A 158 5.75 -7.23 1.86
N TYR A 159 5.43 -6.83 0.63
CA TYR A 159 4.27 -5.98 0.35
C TYR A 159 2.97 -6.72 0.69
N ILE A 160 2.85 -7.99 0.30
CA ILE A 160 1.67 -8.81 0.59
C ILE A 160 1.49 -8.94 2.10
N ALA A 161 2.56 -9.21 2.84
CA ALA A 161 2.50 -9.32 4.28
C ALA A 161 2.10 -8.00 4.97
N ASN A 162 2.63 -6.86 4.50
CA ASN A 162 2.21 -5.54 5.00
C ASN A 162 0.74 -5.25 4.68
N ALA A 163 0.32 -5.42 3.43
CA ALA A 163 -1.07 -5.22 3.00
C ALA A 163 -2.05 -6.15 3.73
N THR A 164 -1.62 -7.39 4.05
CA THR A 164 -2.40 -8.33 4.88
C THR A 164 -2.58 -7.78 6.30
N ALA A 165 -1.50 -7.28 6.90
CA ALA A 165 -1.53 -6.67 8.22
C ALA A 165 -2.50 -5.47 8.26
N ASP A 166 -2.44 -4.62 7.24
CA ASP A 166 -3.32 -3.46 7.13
C ASP A 166 -4.80 -3.85 7.01
N LEU A 167 -5.12 -4.88 6.23
CA LEU A 167 -6.51 -5.39 6.15
C LEU A 167 -7.01 -5.91 7.51
N LEU A 168 -6.17 -6.60 8.28
CA LEU A 168 -6.53 -7.10 9.60
C LEU A 168 -6.80 -5.94 10.57
N VAL A 169 -5.90 -4.95 10.59
CA VAL A 169 -6.02 -3.76 11.44
C VAL A 169 -7.26 -2.94 11.07
N MET A 170 -7.45 -2.65 9.78
CA MET A 170 -8.62 -1.91 9.30
C MET A 170 -9.92 -2.70 9.51
N GLY A 171 -9.91 -4.03 9.35
CA GLY A 171 -11.05 -4.92 9.60
C GLY A 171 -11.46 -4.93 11.07
N ALA A 172 -10.51 -5.04 11.99
CA ALA A 172 -10.79 -4.97 13.42
C ALA A 172 -11.29 -3.57 13.83
N TRP A 173 -10.71 -2.50 13.28
CA TRP A 173 -11.19 -1.14 13.51
C TRP A 173 -12.62 -0.94 12.98
N ALA A 174 -12.97 -1.51 11.82
CA ALA A 174 -14.33 -1.47 11.31
C ALA A 174 -15.34 -2.15 12.25
N SER A 175 -14.94 -3.19 12.98
CA SER A 175 -15.78 -3.79 14.04
C SER A 175 -15.93 -2.85 15.26
N VAL A 176 -14.89 -2.08 15.61
CA VAL A 176 -14.95 -1.08 16.70
C VAL A 176 -15.93 0.04 16.38
N LEU A 177 -15.93 0.53 15.15
CA LEU A 177 -16.83 1.60 14.67
C LEU A 177 -18.32 1.22 14.70
N GLN A 178 -18.65 -0.06 14.87
CA GLN A 178 -20.04 -0.48 15.11
C GLN A 178 -20.51 -0.16 16.53
N SER A 179 -19.59 0.04 17.48
CA SER A 179 -19.87 0.28 18.90
C SER A 179 -19.57 1.71 19.36
N ILE A 180 -18.67 2.42 18.66
CA ILE A 180 -18.21 3.77 19.03
C ILE A 180 -18.32 4.73 17.84
N SER A 181 -18.40 6.03 18.13
CA SER A 181 -18.34 7.07 17.09
C SER A 181 -16.90 7.56 16.95
N ALA A 182 -16.24 7.14 15.86
CA ALA A 182 -14.90 7.57 15.50
C ALA A 182 -14.73 7.52 13.97
N ASP A 183 -13.60 8.02 13.48
CA ASP A 183 -13.31 8.06 12.05
C ASP A 183 -12.72 6.74 11.52
N HIS A 184 -12.97 6.48 10.26
CA HIS A 184 -12.31 5.41 9.52
C HIS A 184 -10.81 5.70 9.32
N ILE A 185 -9.97 4.66 9.37
CA ILE A 185 -8.59 4.76 8.88
C ILE A 185 -8.64 4.99 7.36
N PRO A 186 -7.99 6.02 6.81
CA PRO A 186 -8.09 6.31 5.40
C PRO A 186 -7.52 5.18 4.52
N SER A 187 -8.23 4.79 3.47
CA SER A 187 -7.82 3.72 2.56
C SER A 187 -6.50 4.02 1.83
N TYR A 188 -6.17 5.29 1.62
CA TYR A 188 -4.90 5.70 1.00
C TYR A 188 -3.68 5.54 1.91
N TYR A 189 -3.85 5.06 3.15
CA TYR A 189 -2.76 4.58 4.02
C TYR A 189 -2.38 3.14 3.72
N PHE A 190 -3.28 2.39 3.08
CA PHE A 190 -3.13 0.96 2.88
C PHE A 190 -1.84 0.60 2.12
N ALA A 191 -1.10 -0.35 2.68
CA ALA A 191 0.18 -0.86 2.23
C ALA A 191 1.27 0.21 2.06
N ARG A 192 1.19 1.31 2.83
CA ARG A 192 2.20 2.38 2.88
C ARG A 192 2.90 2.40 4.23
N ASP A 193 4.10 1.82 4.26
CA ASP A 193 4.97 1.75 5.42
C ASP A 193 4.21 1.32 6.69
N ASP A 194 4.19 2.17 7.73
CA ASP A 194 3.51 1.94 9.01
C ASP A 194 2.29 2.87 9.24
N ARG A 195 1.76 3.51 8.18
CA ARG A 195 0.70 4.54 8.31
C ARG A 195 -0.61 3.99 8.90
N VAL A 196 -1.09 2.84 8.44
CA VAL A 196 -2.30 2.19 8.98
C VAL A 196 -2.12 1.82 10.44
N TYR A 197 -0.99 1.20 10.80
CA TYR A 197 -0.70 0.83 12.18
C TYR A 197 -0.57 2.04 13.12
N LYS A 198 0.06 3.13 12.68
CA LYS A 198 0.15 4.39 13.44
C LYS A 198 -1.22 5.04 13.65
N ALA A 199 -2.05 5.08 12.60
CA ALA A 199 -3.41 5.58 12.72
C ALA A 199 -4.23 4.74 13.70
N PHE A 200 -4.14 3.41 13.57
CA PHE A 200 -4.81 2.46 14.46
C PHE A 200 -4.40 2.62 15.92
N THR A 201 -3.10 2.68 16.22
CA THR A 201 -2.61 2.82 17.60
C THR A 201 -3.02 4.16 18.22
N THR A 202 -3.00 5.24 17.43
CA THR A 202 -3.50 6.56 17.85
C THR A 202 -4.99 6.49 18.20
N GLN A 203 -5.80 5.89 17.32
CA GLN A 203 -7.23 5.73 17.51
C GLN A 203 -7.58 4.86 18.73
N LEU A 204 -6.85 3.75 18.93
CA LEU A 204 -7.00 2.92 20.13
C LEU A 204 -6.73 3.71 21.41
N GLN A 205 -5.66 4.51 21.44
CA GLN A 205 -5.32 5.32 22.60
C GLN A 205 -6.37 6.40 22.86
N GLN A 206 -6.85 7.07 21.81
CA GLN A 206 -7.85 8.12 21.91
C GLN A 206 -9.20 7.62 22.42
N HIS A 207 -9.62 6.41 22.01
CA HIS A 207 -10.93 5.84 22.33
C HIS A 207 -10.89 4.72 23.37
N GLN A 208 -9.79 4.56 24.11
CA GLN A 208 -9.59 3.43 25.03
C GLN A 208 -10.77 3.23 26.00
N ASN A 209 -11.24 4.30 26.65
CA ASN A 209 -12.35 4.23 27.60
C ASN A 209 -13.66 3.78 26.94
N GLU A 210 -13.95 4.23 25.72
CA GLU A 210 -15.17 3.80 25.01
C GLU A 210 -15.07 2.35 24.56
N ILE A 211 -13.90 1.94 24.07
CA ILE A 211 -13.63 0.56 23.68
C ILE A 211 -13.83 -0.38 24.87
N ASP A 212 -13.28 -0.05 26.04
CA ASP A 212 -13.39 -0.89 27.24
C ASP A 212 -14.83 -1.04 27.73
N ASN A 213 -15.65 0.00 27.56
CA ASN A 213 -17.04 0.00 28.03
C ASN A 213 -18.04 -0.58 27.01
N LYS A 214 -17.80 -0.40 25.71
CA LYS A 214 -18.79 -0.69 24.66
C LYS A 214 -18.42 -1.90 23.79
N CYS A 215 -17.13 -2.21 23.62
CA CYS A 215 -16.72 -3.31 22.74
C CYS A 215 -16.73 -4.68 23.44
N PRO A 216 -17.16 -5.75 22.74
CA PRO A 216 -17.12 -7.11 23.27
C PRO A 216 -15.72 -7.55 23.69
N ARG A 217 -15.62 -8.46 24.68
CA ARG A 217 -14.34 -8.99 25.18
C ARG A 217 -13.47 -9.60 24.08
N GLN A 218 -14.10 -10.32 23.15
CA GLN A 218 -13.40 -10.93 22.01
C GLN A 218 -12.75 -9.87 21.11
N LEU A 219 -13.48 -8.81 20.76
CA LEU A 219 -12.95 -7.72 19.94
C LEU A 219 -11.77 -7.04 20.66
N ARG A 220 -11.90 -6.75 21.96
CA ARG A 220 -10.80 -6.17 22.75
C ARG A 220 -9.54 -7.06 22.77
N TYR A 221 -9.72 -8.38 22.86
CA TYR A 221 -8.63 -9.35 22.75
C TYR A 221 -7.96 -9.31 21.37
N GLN A 222 -8.75 -9.28 20.29
CA GLN A 222 -8.23 -9.17 18.92
C GLN A 222 -7.45 -7.87 18.71
N LEU A 223 -7.96 -6.73 19.22
CA LEU A 223 -7.25 -5.45 19.14
C LEU A 223 -5.90 -5.49 19.86
N ALA A 224 -5.83 -6.15 21.02
CA ALA A 224 -4.59 -6.32 21.77
C ALA A 224 -3.57 -7.18 20.99
N ILE A 225 -4.01 -8.30 20.39
CA ILE A 225 -3.18 -9.14 19.52
C ILE A 225 -2.61 -8.32 18.37
N LEU A 226 -3.45 -7.58 17.65
CA LEU A 226 -3.03 -6.82 16.48
C LEU A 226 -2.07 -5.68 16.88
N LYS A 227 -2.35 -4.99 18.00
CA LYS A 227 -1.47 -3.94 18.52
C LYS A 227 -0.08 -4.47 18.85
N LEU A 228 0.01 -5.55 19.63
CA LEU A 228 1.27 -6.14 20.07
C LEU A 228 2.00 -6.87 18.93
N GLY A 229 1.27 -7.65 18.14
CA GLY A 229 1.81 -8.46 17.06
C GLY A 229 2.44 -7.63 15.93
N PHE A 230 1.91 -6.42 15.68
CA PHE A 230 2.47 -5.51 14.68
C PHE A 230 3.44 -4.48 15.25
N GLU A 231 3.70 -4.45 16.56
CA GLU A 231 4.62 -3.51 17.18
C GLU A 231 6.09 -3.72 16.75
N GLY A 232 6.85 -2.63 16.68
CA GLY A 232 8.29 -2.63 16.46
C GLY A 232 8.74 -3.02 15.05
N ARG A 233 10.06 -3.03 14.82
CA ARG A 233 10.69 -3.33 13.52
C ARG A 233 11.70 -4.49 13.59
N LYS A 234 11.68 -5.26 14.68
CA LYS A 234 12.68 -6.31 14.96
C LYS A 234 12.52 -7.55 14.08
N ILE A 235 11.30 -7.84 13.63
CA ILE A 235 10.97 -9.00 12.80
C ILE A 235 10.22 -8.56 11.55
N THR A 236 10.34 -9.35 10.48
CA THR A 236 9.69 -9.08 9.19
C THR A 236 8.17 -9.20 9.30
N PHE A 237 7.44 -8.52 8.40
CA PHE A 237 5.99 -8.62 8.35
C PHE A 237 5.52 -10.06 8.15
N ARG A 238 6.21 -10.83 7.31
CA ARG A 238 5.93 -12.26 7.16
C ARG A 238 5.92 -12.99 8.51
N LYS A 239 6.93 -12.74 9.35
CA LYS A 239 7.00 -13.37 10.67
C LYS A 239 5.89 -12.88 11.61
N LYS A 240 5.54 -11.60 11.55
CA LYS A 240 4.42 -11.03 12.31
C LYS A 240 3.10 -11.69 11.92
N ILE A 241 2.86 -11.87 10.62
CA ILE A 241 1.66 -12.55 10.11
C ILE A 241 1.60 -13.99 10.63
N GLU A 242 2.69 -14.76 10.58
CA GLU A 242 2.72 -16.13 11.14
C GLU A 242 2.34 -16.17 12.63
N LEU A 243 2.85 -15.23 13.43
CA LEU A 243 2.54 -15.15 14.87
C LEU A 243 1.07 -14.79 15.11
N ILE A 244 0.53 -13.85 14.33
CA ILE A 244 -0.85 -13.40 14.45
C ILE A 244 -1.82 -14.50 13.97
N THR A 245 -1.49 -15.25 12.92
CA THR A 245 -2.25 -16.42 12.48
C THR A 245 -2.41 -17.43 13.62
N ALA A 246 -1.32 -17.73 14.34
CA ALA A 246 -1.37 -18.67 15.46
C ALA A 246 -2.34 -18.21 16.57
N GLN A 247 -2.40 -16.90 16.84
CA GLN A 247 -3.24 -16.33 17.91
C GLN A 247 -4.70 -16.11 17.48
N LEU A 248 -4.95 -15.75 16.22
CA LEU A 248 -6.29 -15.41 15.72
C LEU A 248 -7.04 -16.59 15.09
N GLU A 249 -6.35 -17.52 14.44
CA GLU A 249 -6.98 -18.64 13.71
C GLU A 249 -6.79 -19.98 14.42
N ASN A 250 -5.61 -20.22 15.01
CA ASN A 250 -5.28 -21.54 15.58
C ASN A 250 -5.55 -21.64 17.09
N GLY A 251 -6.07 -20.58 17.72
CA GLY A 251 -6.41 -20.54 19.15
C GLY A 251 -5.25 -20.83 20.10
N THR A 252 -4.00 -20.71 19.64
CA THR A 252 -2.82 -21.02 20.45
C THR A 252 -2.47 -19.79 21.27
N THR A 253 -2.72 -19.86 22.59
CA THR A 253 -2.29 -18.87 23.58
C THR A 253 -1.01 -19.33 24.27
#